data_AF-A0A2E7HHF8-F1
#
_entry.id   AF-A0A2E7HHF8-F1
#
_cell.length_a   1.000
_cell.length_b   1.000
_cell.length_c   1.000
_cell.angle_alpha   90.00
_cell.angle_beta   90.00
_cell.angle_gamma   90.00
#
_symmetry.space_group_name_H-M   'P 1'
#
loop_
_entity.id
_entity.type
_entity.pdbx_description
1 polymer ?
#
loop_
_entity_poly.entity_id
_entity_poly.type
_entity_poly.pdbx_seq_one_letter_code
_entity_poly.pdbx_strand_id
1 'polypeptide(L)' 'MNAAPRCGARTRWGTPCPAPAIRGRVRCSMHGGRSPGAPAGNARALKHGLWTREEQARCRAITALMREARAVLRKMG' A
#
# COMPACT_ATOMS: atom_id res chain seq x y z
N MET A 1 32.40 18.47 -3.79
CA MET A 1 30.97 18.21 -4.13
C MET A 1 30.40 17.24 -3.11
N ASN A 2 29.19 17.48 -2.58
CA ASN A 2 28.54 16.50 -1.69
C ASN A 2 28.22 15.24 -2.49
N ALA A 3 28.89 14.13 -2.18
CA ALA A 3 28.75 12.84 -2.88
C ALA A 3 27.40 12.13 -2.62
N ALA A 4 26.57 12.67 -1.73
CA ALA A 4 25.26 12.11 -1.44
C ALA A 4 24.29 12.37 -2.60
N PRO A 5 23.48 11.36 -3.01
CA PRO A 5 22.43 11.56 -4.00
C PRO A 5 21.42 12.61 -3.53
N ARG A 6 20.79 13.30 -4.48
CA ARG A 6 19.79 14.33 -4.19
C ARG A 6 18.43 13.69 -3.88
N CYS A 7 17.68 14.30 -2.98
CA CYS A 7 16.39 13.80 -2.53
C CYS A 7 15.35 13.69 -3.66
N GLY A 8 15.28 14.69 -4.53
CA GLY A 8 14.39 14.68 -5.71
C GLY A 8 12.88 14.63 -5.42
N ALA A 9 12.44 14.71 -4.16
CA ALA A 9 11.03 14.82 -3.81
C ALA A 9 10.43 16.13 -4.35
N ARG A 10 9.19 16.11 -4.82
CA ARG A 10 8.52 17.31 -5.35
C ARG A 10 8.28 18.31 -4.21
N THR A 11 8.86 19.50 -4.32
CA THR A 11 8.65 20.58 -3.36
C THR A 11 7.31 21.27 -3.58
N ARG A 12 6.92 22.16 -2.66
CA ARG A 12 5.70 23.00 -2.79
C ARG A 12 5.69 23.86 -4.06
N TRP A 13 6.87 24.17 -4.59
CA TRP A 13 7.07 24.98 -5.80
C TRP A 13 7.09 24.14 -7.08
N GLY A 14 6.79 22.84 -7.00
CA GLY A 14 6.78 21.92 -8.13
C GLY A 14 8.16 21.42 -8.58
N THR A 15 9.25 22.00 -8.06
CA THR A 15 10.62 21.60 -8.42
C THR A 15 11.11 20.41 -7.57
N PRO A 16 12.06 19.60 -8.07
CA PRO A 16 12.70 18.54 -7.29
C PRO A 16 13.53 19.08 -6.12
N CYS A 17 13.49 18.40 -4.98
CA CYS A 17 14.23 18.81 -3.79
C CYS A 17 15.75 18.69 -3.99
N PRO A 18 16.52 19.79 -3.82
CA PRO A 18 17.98 19.80 -4.00
C PRO A 18 18.75 19.33 -2.76
N ALA A 19 18.07 19.08 -1.63
CA ALA A 19 18.71 18.64 -0.40
C ALA A 19 19.35 17.26 -0.57
N PRO A 20 20.49 16.99 0.10
CA PRO A 20 21.10 15.66 0.09
C PRO A 20 20.17 14.64 0.76
N ALA A 21 20.12 13.43 0.21
CA ALA A 21 19.45 12.31 0.86
C ALA A 21 20.21 11.88 2.12
N ILE A 22 19.50 11.32 3.09
CA ILE A 22 20.14 10.70 4.26
C ILE A 22 20.95 9.48 3.80
N ARG A 23 22.09 9.22 4.44
CA ARG A 23 22.94 8.05 4.14
C ARG A 23 22.10 6.76 4.15
N GLY A 24 22.17 5.98 3.06
CA GLY A 24 21.42 4.73 2.92
C GLY A 24 19.91 4.91 2.70
N ARG A 25 19.46 6.11 2.31
CA ARG A 25 18.06 6.43 2.00
C ARG A 25 17.98 7.23 0.70
N VAL A 26 16.77 7.28 0.12
CA VAL A 26 16.49 8.01 -1.13
C VAL A 26 15.99 9.44 -0.91
N ARG A 27 15.57 9.79 0.32
CA ARG A 27 14.98 11.10 0.64
C ARG A 27 15.78 11.83 1.72
N CYS A 28 15.67 13.16 1.74
CA CYS A 28 16.26 13.99 2.80
C CYS A 28 15.45 13.89 4.10
N SER A 29 16.00 14.45 5.19
CA SER A 29 15.32 14.49 6.51
C SER A 29 13.92 15.09 6.45
N MET A 30 13.73 16.15 5.65
CA MET A 30 12.47 16.87 5.51
C MET A 30 11.43 16.12 4.68
N HIS A 31 11.85 15.29 3.71
CA HIS A 31 10.96 14.55 2.82
C HIS A 31 10.85 13.06 3.21
N GLY A 32 10.82 12.79 4.52
CA GLY A 32 10.55 11.45 5.05
C GLY A 32 11.76 10.52 5.12
N GLY A 33 12.99 10.98 4.85
CA GLY A 33 14.19 10.14 4.95
C GLY A 33 14.49 9.64 6.38
N ARG A 34 13.95 10.30 7.41
CA ARG A 34 13.99 9.84 8.81
C ARG A 34 12.87 8.85 9.14
N SER A 35 11.85 8.75 8.29
CA SER A 35 10.72 7.85 8.55
C SER A 35 11.13 6.42 8.19
N PRO A 36 11.03 5.46 9.12
CA PRO A 36 11.27 4.05 8.84
C PRO A 36 10.15 3.43 7.99
N GLY A 37 9.06 4.16 7.74
CA GLY A 37 7.83 3.61 7.20
C GLY A 37 7.01 2.87 8.25
N ALA A 38 5.84 2.36 7.85
CA ALA A 38 5.04 1.50 8.71
C ALA A 38 5.71 0.12 8.85
N PRO A 39 5.75 -0.47 10.06
CA PRO A 39 6.25 -1.83 10.22
C PRO A 39 5.36 -2.83 9.47
N ALA A 40 5.94 -3.95 9.05
CA ALA A 40 5.18 -5.05 8.48
C ALA A 40 4.12 -5.53 9.49
N GLY A 41 2.90 -5.80 9.01
CA GLY A 41 1.79 -6.22 9.87
C GLY A 41 1.13 -5.09 10.68
N ASN A 42 1.44 -3.82 10.41
CA ASN A 42 0.79 -2.70 11.08
C ASN A 42 -0.74 -2.67 10.78
N ALA A 43 -1.55 -2.99 11.79
CA ALA A 43 -3.00 -2.92 11.73
C ALA A 43 -3.57 -1.51 12.04
N ARG A 44 -2.74 -0.52 12.42
CA ARG A 44 -3.24 0.83 12.80
C ARG A 44 -3.88 1.60 11.64
N ALA A 45 -3.56 1.26 10.40
CA ALA A 45 -4.19 1.83 9.21
C ALA A 45 -5.48 1.08 8.81
N LEU A 46 -5.82 -0.02 9.49
CA LEU A 46 -7.03 -0.77 9.25
C LEU A 46 -8.23 0.01 9.78
N LYS A 47 -9.15 0.36 8.89
CA LYS A 47 -10.36 1.12 9.26
C LYS A 47 -11.54 0.20 9.56
N HIS A 48 -11.96 -0.59 8.56
CA HIS A 48 -13.21 -1.36 8.63
C HIS A 48 -13.06 -2.82 8.13
N GLY A 49 -11.84 -3.31 7.88
CA GLY A 49 -11.63 -4.73 7.53
C GLY A 49 -12.02 -5.16 6.10
N LEU A 50 -12.99 -4.52 5.46
CA LEU A 50 -13.57 -4.97 4.17
C LEU A 50 -12.56 -5.14 3.03
N TRP A 51 -11.44 -4.41 3.06
CA TRP A 51 -10.41 -4.47 2.03
C TRP A 51 -9.18 -5.29 2.44
N THR A 52 -9.22 -6.02 3.56
CA THR A 52 -8.12 -6.95 3.89
C THR A 52 -8.09 -8.09 2.87
N ARG A 53 -6.90 -8.67 2.69
CA ARG A 53 -6.74 -9.85 1.82
C ARG A 53 -7.62 -11.01 2.28
N GLU A 54 -7.74 -11.19 3.59
CA GLU A 54 -8.57 -12.21 4.22
C GLU A 54 -10.05 -12.02 3.91
N GLU A 55 -10.59 -10.82 4.14
CA GLU A 55 -12.01 -10.52 3.91
C GLU A 55 -12.36 -10.59 2.42
N GLN A 56 -11.47 -10.12 1.54
CA GLN A 56 -11.63 -10.29 0.09
C GLN A 56 -11.64 -11.77 -0.32
N ALA A 57 -10.77 -12.61 0.26
CA ALA A 57 -10.75 -14.04 0.00
C ALA A 57 -12.06 -14.71 0.47
N ARG A 58 -12.55 -14.34 1.66
CA ARG A 58 -13.83 -14.80 2.20
C ARG A 58 -15.00 -14.46 1.28
N CYS A 59 -15.10 -13.21 0.86
CA CYS A 59 -16.14 -12.75 -0.08
C CYS A 59 -16.09 -13.48 -1.42
N ARG A 60 -14.89 -13.75 -1.96
CA ARG A 60 -14.72 -14.54 -3.19
C ARG A 60 -15.20 -15.98 -3.02
N ALA A 61 -14.85 -16.63 -1.91
CA ALA A 61 -15.28 -17.99 -1.61
C ALA A 61 -16.81 -18.09 -1.50
N ILE A 62 -17.45 -17.17 -0.78
CA ILE A 62 -18.91 -17.11 -0.66
C ILE A 62 -19.55 -16.91 -2.04
N THR A 63 -19.01 -15.99 -2.84
CA THR A 63 -19.53 -15.72 -4.18
C THR A 63 -19.41 -16.92 -5.11
N ALA A 64 -18.28 -17.66 -5.04
CA ALA A 64 -18.08 -18.90 -5.80
C ALA A 64 -19.11 -19.97 -5.40
N LEU A 65 -19.29 -20.18 -4.10
CA LEU A 65 -20.28 -21.12 -3.57
C LEU A 65 -21.71 -20.77 -4.05
N MET A 66 -22.09 -19.48 -3.97
CA MET A 66 -23.41 -19.02 -4.43
C MET A 66 -23.60 -19.22 -5.93
N ARG A 67 -22.55 -19.06 -6.73
CA ARG A 67 -22.58 -19.33 -8.17
C ARG A 67 -22.80 -20.82 -8.45
N GLU A 68 -22.10 -21.69 -7.74
CA GLU A 68 -22.25 -23.15 -7.86
C GLU A 68 -23.64 -23.61 -7.45
N ALA A 69 -24.14 -23.14 -6.30
CA ALA A 69 -25.48 -23.45 -5.83
C ALA A 69 -26.57 -23.07 -6.86
N ARG A 70 -26.48 -21.85 -7.44
CA ARG A 70 -27.40 -21.42 -8.51
C ARG A 70 -27.30 -22.30 -9.76
N ALA A 71 -26.09 -22.75 -10.12
CA ALA A 71 -25.90 -23.62 -11.27
C ALA A 71 -26.52 -25.01 -11.06
N VAL A 72 -26.47 -25.54 -9.83
CA VAL A 72 -27.15 -26.80 -9.46
C VAL A 72 -28.66 -26.62 -9.54
N LEU A 73 -29.22 -25.59 -8.90
CA LEU A 73 -30.65 -25.33 -8.91
C LEU A 73 -31.21 -25.20 -10.34
N ARG A 74 -30.47 -24.53 -11.24
CA ARG A 74 -30.84 -24.40 -12.66
C ARG A 74 -30.86 -25.73 -13.43
N LYS A 75 -30.12 -26.75 -12.98
CA LYS A 75 -30.13 -28.08 -13.61
C LYS A 75 -31.26 -28.98 -13.10
N MET A 76 -31.90 -28.60 -11.98
CA MET A 76 -32.96 -29.38 -11.33
C MET A 76 -34.38 -28.91 -11.70
N GLY A 77 -34.50 -27.79 -12.41
CA GLY A 77 -35.72 -27.33 -13.06
C GLY A 77 -35.50 -27.18 -14.56
#